data_AF-A0AAP8FYF9-F1
#
_entry.id   AF-A0AAP8FYF9-F1
#
_cell.length_a   1.000
_cell.length_b   1.000
_cell.length_c   1.000
_cell.angle_alpha   90.00
_cell.angle_beta   90.00
_cell.angle_gamma   90.00
#
_symmetry.space_group_name_H-M   'P 1'
#
loop_
_entity.id
_entity.type
_entity.pdbx_description
1 polymer ?
#
loop_
_entity_poly.entity_id
_entity_poly.type
_entity_poly.pdbx_seq_one_letter_code
_entity_poly.pdbx_strand_id
1 'polypeptide(L)' 'MVLSNHLYKAYEEGKRSVDFLLLFPVSRSDSEHILEVVKEIPVVLDARWRFGTVTLTAYMRC' A
#
# COMPACT_ATOMS: atom_id res chain seq x y z
N MET A 1 11.77 1.41 4.07
CA MET A 1 11.68 1.12 5.52
C MET A 1 10.40 1.65 6.17
N VAL A 2 9.99 2.91 5.99
CA VAL A 2 8.80 3.47 6.67
C VAL A 2 7.49 2.76 6.29
N LEU A 3 7.28 2.47 5.00
CA LEU A 3 6.08 1.81 4.49
C LEU A 3 5.91 0.40 5.06
N SER A 4 6.96 -0.42 4.99
CA SER A 4 6.98 -1.80 5.50
C SER A 4 6.63 -1.83 6.99
N ASN A 5 7.22 -0.94 7.81
CA ASN A 5 6.91 -0.88 9.23
C ASN A 5 5.43 -0.57 9.52
N HIS A 6 4.81 0.31 8.74
CA HIS A 6 3.38 0.62 8.90
C HIS A 6 2.51 -0.58 8.50
N LEU A 7 2.89 -1.31 7.45
CA LEU A 7 2.19 -2.51 7.01
C LEU A 7 2.28 -3.63 8.07
N TYR A 8 3.48 -3.90 8.60
CA TYR A 8 3.64 -4.90 9.66
C TYR A 8 2.89 -4.51 10.93
N LYS A 9 2.91 -3.23 11.33
CA LYS A 9 2.10 -2.77 12.46
C LYS A 9 0.60 -2.97 12.22
N ALA A 10 0.10 -2.64 11.03
CA ALA A 10 -1.30 -2.86 10.68
C ALA A 10 -1.68 -4.36 10.70
N TYR A 11 -0.76 -5.22 10.24
CA TYR A 11 -0.90 -6.68 10.31
C TYR A 11 -1.00 -7.17 11.76
N GLU A 12 -0.07 -6.75 12.63
CA GLU A 12 -0.06 -7.11 14.05
C GLU A 12 -1.31 -6.62 14.80
N GLU A 13 -1.85 -5.47 14.40
CA GLU A 13 -3.12 -4.93 14.90
C GLU A 13 -4.36 -5.64 14.32
N GLY A 14 -4.19 -6.64 13.45
CA GLY A 14 -5.28 -7.40 12.84
C GLY A 14 -6.11 -6.60 11.82
N LYS A 15 -5.55 -5.52 11.27
CA LYS A 15 -6.24 -4.70 10.27
C LYS A 15 -6.32 -5.43 8.94
N ARG A 16 -7.49 -5.36 8.29
CA ARG A 16 -7.73 -5.95 6.96
C ARG A 16 -7.11 -5.13 5.83
N SER A 17 -6.98 -3.83 6.02
CA SER A 17 -6.37 -2.92 5.06
C SER A 17 -5.82 -1.67 5.73
N VAL A 18 -4.92 -0.98 5.02
CA VAL A 18 -4.41 0.34 5.38
C VAL A 18 -4.34 1.22 4.12
N ASP A 19 -4.71 2.48 4.29
CA ASP A 19 -4.68 3.48 3.22
C ASP A 19 -3.51 4.44 3.42
N PHE A 20 -2.80 4.73 2.33
CA PHE A 20 -1.75 5.72 2.26
C PHE A 20 -2.19 6.85 1.34
N LEU A 21 -2.25 8.06 1.89
CA LEU A 21 -2.50 9.28 1.14
C LEU A 21 -1.18 9.84 0.62
N LEU A 22 -1.07 10.01 -0.70
CA LEU A 22 0.06 10.70 -1.31
C LEU A 22 -0.33 12.14 -1.62
N LEU A 23 0.43 13.08 -1.06
CA LEU A 23 0.18 14.53 -1.17
C LEU A 23 0.88 15.18 -2.37
N PHE A 24 1.33 14.37 -3.32
CA PHE A 24 2.00 14.82 -4.54
C PHE A 24 1.52 13.99 -5.73
N PRO A 25 1.51 14.56 -6.95
CA PRO A 25 1.11 13.83 -8.15
C PRO A 25 2.09 12.69 -8.43
N VAL A 26 1.55 11.52 -8.77
CA VAL A 26 2.31 10.33 -9.14
C VAL A 26 1.93 9.97 -10.58
N SER A 27 2.94 9.78 -11.43
CA SER A 27 2.70 9.34 -12.81
C SER A 27 2.12 7.93 -12.83
N ARG A 28 1.49 7.52 -13.93
CA ARG A 28 0.93 6.16 -14.03
C ARG A 28 2.02 5.08 -13.88
N SER A 29 3.16 5.25 -14.53
CA SER A 29 4.28 4.30 -14.43
C SER A 29 4.83 4.19 -13.01
N ASP A 30 4.97 5.32 -12.31
CA ASP A 30 5.44 5.33 -10.92
C ASP A 30 4.39 4.67 -10.01
N SER A 31 3.10 4.91 -10.29
CA SER A 31 2.00 4.33 -9.54
C SER A 31 1.99 2.80 -9.63
N GLU A 32 2.26 2.26 -10.83
CA GLU A 32 2.35 0.84 -11.12
C GLU A 32 3.59 0.22 -10.44
N HIS A 33 4.73 0.89 -10.53
CA HIS A 33 5.96 0.45 -9.85
C HIS A 33 5.81 0.42 -8.31
N ILE A 34 5.19 1.45 -7.72
CA ILE A 34 4.89 1.47 -6.28
C ILE A 34 4.01 0.28 -5.89
N LEU A 35 2.99 -0.04 -6.70
CA LEU A 35 2.13 -1.19 -6.43
C LEU A 35 2.90 -2.52 -6.44
N GLU A 36 3.81 -2.70 -7.39
CA GLU A 36 4.66 -3.90 -7.46
C GLU A 36 5.48 -4.04 -6.17
N VAL A 37 6.18 -2.98 -5.78
CA VAL A 37 7.01 -2.96 -4.55
C VAL A 37 6.16 -3.24 -3.30
N VAL A 38 4.95 -2.69 -3.21
CA VAL A 38 4.05 -2.94 -2.07
C VAL A 38 3.59 -4.41 -2.03
N LYS A 39 3.30 -5.00 -3.20
CA LYS A 39 2.83 -6.39 -3.31
C LYS A 39 3.91 -7.43 -2.99
N GLU A 40 5.18 -7.06 -3.12
CA GLU A 40 6.30 -7.92 -2.71
C GLU A 40 6.42 -8.06 -1.18
N ILE A 41 5.77 -7.18 -0.40
CA ILE A 41 5.83 -7.23 1.05
C ILE A 41 5.01 -8.43 1.56
N PRO A 42 5.60 -9.37 2.33
CA PRO A 42 4.95 -10.66 2.64
C PRO A 42 3.58 -10.59 3.32
N VAL A 43 3.36 -9.56 4.15
CA VAL A 43 2.09 -9.36 4.87
C VAL A 43 0.98 -8.78 3.99
N VAL A 44 1.31 -8.33 2.77
CA VAL A 44 0.36 -7.78 1.81
C VAL A 44 -0.22 -8.92 0.97
N LEU A 45 -1.54 -8.93 0.84
CA LEU A 45 -2.32 -9.82 -0.02
C LEU A 45 -2.50 -9.21 -1.42
N ASP A 46 -2.89 -7.93 -1.45
CA ASP A 46 -3.11 -7.15 -2.66
C ASP A 46 -2.88 -5.67 -2.35
N ALA A 47 -2.65 -4.86 -3.38
CA ALA A 47 -2.57 -3.41 -3.25
C ALA A 47 -3.23 -2.75 -4.47
N ARG A 48 -3.92 -1.63 -4.25
CA ARG A 48 -4.64 -0.92 -5.31
C ARG A 48 -4.54 0.58 -5.16
N TRP A 49 -4.29 1.25 -6.27
CA TRP A 49 -4.51 2.68 -6.38
C TRP A 49 -6.01 2.98 -6.44
N ARG A 50 -6.40 4.05 -5.75
CA ARG A 50 -7.77 4.55 -5.61
C ARG A 50 -7.80 6.04 -5.89
N PHE A 51 -9.01 6.53 -6.21
CA PHE A 51 -9.30 7.94 -6.47
C PHE A 51 -8.37 8.58 -7.52
N GLY A 52 -8.11 7.83 -8.59
CA GLY A 52 -7.48 8.38 -9.79
C GLY A 52 -6.03 8.85 -9.63
N THR A 53 -5.32 8.43 -8.56
CA THR A 53 -3.89 8.64 -8.22
C THR A 53 -3.62 9.34 -6.88
N VAL A 54 -4.53 9.31 -5.90
CA VAL A 54 -4.29 9.96 -4.58
C VAL A 54 -4.12 8.99 -3.40
N THR A 55 -4.76 7.83 -3.46
CA THR A 55 -4.74 6.87 -2.34
C THR A 55 -4.25 5.50 -2.78
N LEU A 56 -3.33 4.92 -2.01
CA LEU A 56 -2.91 3.54 -2.13
C LEU A 56 -3.49 2.73 -0.97
N THR A 57 -4.31 1.72 -1.29
CA THR A 57 -4.81 0.77 -0.28
C THR A 57 -3.99 -0.51 -0.36
N ALA A 58 -3.42 -0.94 0.76
CA ALA A 58 -2.83 -2.26 0.92
C ALA A 58 -3.76 -3.16 1.73
N TYR A 59 -4.03 -4.36 1.22
CA TYR A 59 -4.83 -5.39 1.88
C TYR A 59 -3.90 -6.39 2.56
N MET A 60 -4.22 -6.77 3.78
CA MET A 60 -3.36 -7.62 4.60
C MET A 60 -3.78 -9.09 4.53
N ARG A 61 -2.81 -10.00 4.66
CA ARG A 61 -3.08 -11.45 4.78
C ARG A 61 -3.58 -11.76 6.19
N CYS A 62 -4.85 -11.54 6.47
CA CYS A 62 -5.42 -11.86 7.79
C CYS A 62 -5.43 -13.37 8.08
#